data_AF-A0A1Q9NHJ3-F1
#
_entry.id   AF-A0A1Q9NHJ3-F1
#
_cell.length_a   1.000
_cell.length_b   1.000
_cell.length_c   1.000
_cell.angle_alpha   90.00
_cell.angle_beta   90.00
_cell.angle_gamma   90.00
#
_symmetry.space_group_name_H-M   'P 1'
#
loop_
_entity.id
_entity.type
_entity.pdbx_description
1 polymer ?
#
loop_
_entity_poly.entity_id
_entity_poly.type
_entity_poly.pdbx_seq_one_letter_code
_entity_poly.pdbx_strand_id
1 'polypeptide(L)'
;MLVAPPCHNFFVGGIGVKFVRDKIGMVIILTILLSIGVPGASDTKTTSFVRSEYSTSTDFGEVTGIPFVWQELNGFCYWATLSMALQSIGVQLDLAQVLAVAGIGFTAGYVRYEDTMILVPGSMFRQQSTLATIADLLGLEVEFYLDTDSTDLGPLYSITMESYNVSWTEIDGWDDAIQVLKDGIDKGFPVEVYVNLQNLPSSDYDFFRDLGVTETAPSHSILITGYNETSGTAQIMDPGIGLFDNPTSFPDDGSWFYEINFTSLNQAWLGLYGTTIIKPGTGVTEDFDRDLASYIVDRLRGDRNSYAPDAEDVFFWNFGSNAFRAMAADLTEPGLSSFMDEFDEYNLRTRSVILQNLGFEIETCLTLQYESYRAAIGALPSVLPDLDLQEFVSEGELALEHFELFSDNSTVNVPFYAAGQKMMTKTFEKIAYQYEYVFDGDLESSVSVYEEDLVEIQSHLTAIANAWDAAADALERALQSGGTLIPIVASSSIIGILVLVIVFTRRRSSM
;
A
#
# COMPACT_ATOMS: atom_id res chain seq x y z
N MET A 1 27.39 -27.20 39.74
CA MET A 1 27.31 -27.99 41.00
C MET A 1 25.82 -28.19 41.27
N LEU A 2 25.18 -29.35 41.27
CA LEU A 2 25.49 -30.79 41.16
C LEU A 2 24.21 -31.43 40.57
N VAL A 3 24.28 -32.16 39.46
CA VAL A 3 24.24 -33.66 39.37
C VAL A 3 22.83 -34.23 39.08
N ALA A 4 22.67 -34.78 37.86
CA ALA A 4 21.70 -35.83 37.47
C ALA A 4 22.11 -37.21 38.08
N PRO A 5 21.51 -38.42 37.84
CA PRO A 5 20.35 -38.86 37.04
C PRO A 5 19.49 -39.90 37.86
N PRO A 6 18.76 -40.95 37.34
CA PRO A 6 19.25 -42.02 36.44
C PRO A 6 18.31 -42.50 35.30
N CYS A 7 18.94 -43.05 34.27
CA CYS A 7 18.40 -43.98 33.27
C CYS A 7 18.54 -45.46 33.72
N HIS A 8 17.79 -46.36 33.04
CA HIS A 8 17.88 -47.85 32.91
C HIS A 8 16.62 -48.59 33.39
N ASN A 9 16.15 -49.73 32.85
CA ASN A 9 16.19 -50.44 31.56
C ASN A 9 15.46 -51.81 31.78
N PHE A 10 14.90 -52.42 30.71
CA PHE A 10 14.58 -53.86 30.49
C PHE A 10 13.32 -54.58 31.08
N PHE A 11 12.40 -55.04 30.19
CA PHE A 11 12.14 -56.45 29.74
C PHE A 11 10.72 -56.56 29.09
N VAL A 12 10.61 -56.69 27.75
CA VAL A 12 10.37 -57.92 26.95
C VAL A 12 9.35 -58.92 27.53
N GLY A 13 8.16 -58.95 26.93
CA GLY A 13 7.20 -60.06 26.97
C GLY A 13 6.50 -60.15 25.61
N GLY A 14 7.05 -60.96 24.71
CA GLY A 14 6.53 -61.14 23.36
C GLY A 14 5.27 -62.02 23.34
N ILE A 15 4.23 -61.55 22.66
CA ILE A 15 3.22 -62.42 22.04
C ILE A 15 3.55 -62.46 20.55
N GLY A 16 4.09 -63.59 20.12
CA GLY A 16 4.38 -63.85 18.72
C GLY A 16 3.10 -63.93 17.91
N VAL A 17 2.86 -62.93 17.08
CA VAL A 17 1.91 -63.04 15.97
C VAL A 17 2.72 -63.25 14.70
N LYS A 18 2.52 -64.43 14.11
CA LYS A 18 3.13 -64.86 12.85
C LYS A 18 2.50 -64.05 11.72
N PHE A 19 3.02 -62.85 11.45
CA PHE A 19 2.51 -62.00 10.38
C PHE A 19 3.08 -62.42 9.02
N VAL A 20 2.16 -62.70 8.10
CA VAL A 20 2.40 -63.11 6.72
C VAL A 20 3.11 -61.98 5.97
N ARG A 21 4.26 -62.32 5.39
CA ARG A 21 5.29 -61.44 4.80
C ARG A 21 4.76 -60.46 3.74
N ASP A 22 3.61 -60.75 3.13
CA ASP A 22 3.06 -59.95 2.03
C ASP A 22 2.14 -58.80 2.48
N LYS A 23 1.66 -58.81 3.73
CA LYS A 23 0.77 -57.74 4.25
C LYS A 23 1.53 -56.53 4.80
N ILE A 24 2.77 -56.74 5.24
CA ILE A 24 3.62 -55.68 5.79
C ILE A 24 4.09 -54.73 4.68
N GLY A 25 4.42 -55.26 3.49
CA GLY A 25 4.85 -54.43 2.37
C GLY A 25 3.80 -53.42 1.93
N MET A 26 2.53 -53.84 1.90
CA MET A 26 1.43 -52.96 1.50
C MET A 26 1.10 -51.90 2.56
N VAL A 27 1.13 -52.25 3.86
CA VAL A 27 0.96 -51.28 4.95
C VAL A 27 2.11 -50.29 4.98
N ILE A 28 3.36 -50.74 4.81
CA ILE A 28 4.54 -49.86 4.76
C ILE A 28 4.47 -48.92 3.55
N ILE A 29 4.08 -49.40 2.36
CA ILE A 29 3.93 -48.54 1.18
C ILE A 29 2.80 -47.51 1.39
N LEU A 30 1.69 -47.90 2.00
CA LEU A 30 0.59 -46.98 2.30
C LEU A 30 1.01 -45.95 3.36
N THR A 31 1.73 -46.37 4.41
CA THR A 31 2.28 -45.46 5.42
C THR A 31 3.32 -44.53 4.81
N ILE A 32 4.19 -45.00 3.91
CA ILE A 32 5.17 -44.17 3.20
C ILE A 32 4.46 -43.18 2.27
N LEU A 33 3.43 -43.59 1.50
CA LEU A 33 2.65 -42.67 0.65
C LEU A 33 1.84 -41.65 1.46
N LEU A 34 1.44 -41.98 2.69
CA LEU A 34 0.80 -41.06 3.64
C LEU A 34 1.81 -40.21 4.44
N SER A 35 3.11 -40.52 4.40
CA SER A 35 4.18 -39.80 5.10
C SER A 35 5.21 -39.14 4.19
N ILE A 36 5.12 -39.33 2.87
CA ILE A 36 5.65 -38.38 1.88
C ILE A 36 4.74 -37.16 2.01
N GLY A 37 5.12 -36.27 2.93
CA GLY A 37 4.41 -35.05 3.22
C GLY A 37 4.16 -34.26 1.94
N VAL A 38 2.92 -33.83 1.77
CA VAL A 38 2.69 -32.50 1.22
C VAL A 38 3.64 -31.59 2.00
N PRO A 39 4.50 -30.78 1.33
CA PRO A 39 5.24 -29.75 2.03
C PRO A 39 4.21 -29.01 2.88
N GLY A 40 4.30 -29.13 4.20
CA GLY A 40 3.47 -28.33 5.07
C GLY A 40 3.67 -26.89 4.60
N ALA A 41 2.56 -26.20 4.31
CA ALA A 41 2.56 -24.76 4.14
C ALA A 41 3.54 -24.19 5.17
N SER A 42 4.53 -23.47 4.66
CA SER A 42 5.50 -22.77 5.49
C SER A 42 4.75 -22.12 6.63
N ASP A 43 5.12 -22.49 7.85
CA ASP A 43 4.56 -21.98 9.09
C ASP A 43 4.93 -20.49 9.19
N THR A 44 4.20 -19.63 8.46
CA THR A 44 4.25 -18.17 8.60
C THR A 44 3.74 -17.74 9.97
N LYS A 45 3.15 -18.65 10.76
CA LYS A 45 2.64 -18.38 12.11
C LYS A 45 3.71 -18.29 13.19
N THR A 46 4.99 -18.47 12.87
CA THR A 46 6.10 -18.06 13.74
C THR A 46 7.28 -17.56 12.91
N THR A 47 7.13 -16.43 12.24
CA THR A 47 8.32 -15.60 11.96
C THR A 47 8.91 -15.20 13.31
N SER A 48 10.10 -15.72 13.64
CA SER A 48 10.88 -15.13 14.71
C SER A 48 11.21 -13.71 14.27
N PHE A 49 10.47 -12.73 14.78
CA PHE A 49 10.71 -11.32 14.56
C PHE A 49 12.18 -11.02 14.85
N VAL A 50 13.00 -10.80 13.82
CA VAL A 50 14.33 -10.22 14.00
C VAL A 50 14.08 -8.74 14.20
N ARG A 51 13.98 -8.33 15.47
CA ARG A 51 13.83 -6.93 15.85
C ARG A 51 15.14 -6.20 15.57
N SER A 52 15.03 -4.94 15.12
CA SER A 52 16.18 -4.03 15.03
C SER A 52 16.96 -3.98 16.34
N GLU A 53 18.28 -3.80 16.23
CA GLU A 53 19.13 -3.56 17.39
C GLU A 53 19.08 -2.06 17.70
N TYR A 54 18.94 -1.68 18.96
CA TYR A 54 18.95 -0.27 19.36
C TYR A 54 20.00 -0.03 20.44
N SER A 55 20.61 1.15 20.39
CA SER A 55 21.63 1.58 21.35
C SER A 55 21.36 3.01 21.81
N THR A 56 21.42 3.23 23.12
CA THR A 56 21.06 4.51 23.73
C THR A 56 22.07 4.90 24.80
N SER A 57 22.31 6.20 24.93
CA SER A 57 23.07 6.85 25.98
C SER A 57 22.45 8.23 26.26
N THR A 58 22.95 8.96 27.26
CA THR A 58 22.35 10.25 27.66
C THR A 58 22.17 11.23 26.50
N ASP A 59 23.14 11.31 25.57
CA ASP A 59 23.20 12.34 24.54
C ASP A 59 23.09 11.75 23.12
N PHE A 60 22.74 10.47 23.00
CA PHE A 60 22.75 9.74 21.73
C PHE A 60 21.81 8.54 21.76
N GLY A 61 21.05 8.35 20.69
CA GLY A 61 20.24 7.17 20.44
C GLY A 61 20.30 6.76 18.97
N GLU A 62 20.27 5.46 18.70
CA GLU A 62 20.27 4.91 17.34
C GLU A 62 19.53 3.57 17.29
N VAL A 63 18.72 3.40 16.24
CA VAL A 63 18.08 2.15 15.83
C VAL A 63 18.76 1.65 14.56
N THR A 64 19.32 0.45 14.62
CA THR A 64 20.15 -0.15 13.56
C THR A 64 19.56 -1.44 13.01
N GLY A 65 20.07 -1.89 11.86
CA GLY A 65 19.59 -3.12 11.21
C GLY A 65 18.25 -2.95 10.50
N ILE A 66 17.83 -1.71 10.22
CA ILE A 66 16.64 -1.39 9.45
C ILE A 66 16.97 -1.59 7.96
N PRO A 67 16.26 -2.46 7.23
CA PRO A 67 16.43 -2.61 5.79
C PRO A 67 16.03 -1.33 5.07
N PHE A 68 16.83 -0.86 4.11
CA PHE A 68 16.46 0.27 3.27
C PHE A 68 15.43 -0.16 2.23
N VAL A 69 14.38 0.65 2.08
CA VAL A 69 13.32 0.48 1.08
C VAL A 69 13.30 1.72 0.20
N TRP A 70 13.58 1.54 -1.09
CA TRP A 70 13.51 2.61 -2.07
C TRP A 70 12.05 2.83 -2.49
N GLN A 71 11.62 4.09 -2.68
CA GLN A 71 10.23 4.36 -3.07
C GLN A 71 9.91 3.95 -4.51
N GLU A 72 10.92 3.76 -5.35
CA GLU A 72 10.87 3.38 -6.79
C GLU A 72 10.16 4.40 -7.72
N LEU A 73 9.16 5.12 -7.23
CA LEU A 73 8.38 6.14 -7.90
C LEU A 73 8.13 7.31 -6.94
N ASN A 74 8.06 8.54 -7.46
CA ASN A 74 7.62 9.66 -6.64
C ASN A 74 6.20 9.39 -6.08
N GLY A 75 5.92 9.85 -4.86
CA GLY A 75 4.63 9.64 -4.20
C GLY A 75 4.50 8.37 -3.35
N PHE A 76 5.51 7.49 -3.32
CA PHE A 76 5.53 6.32 -2.43
C PHE A 76 6.46 6.46 -1.21
N CYS A 77 6.98 7.65 -0.93
CA CYS A 77 7.88 7.92 0.20
C CYS A 77 7.29 7.46 1.53
N TYR A 78 6.03 7.79 1.79
CA TYR A 78 5.27 7.38 2.97
C TYR A 78 5.18 5.84 3.11
N TRP A 79 4.91 5.14 2.01
CA TRP A 79 4.77 3.68 2.05
C TRP A 79 6.13 2.98 2.21
N ALA A 80 7.18 3.57 1.65
CA ALA A 80 8.55 3.09 1.82
C ALA A 80 9.04 3.28 3.26
N THR A 81 8.82 4.45 3.87
CA THR A 81 9.14 4.68 5.30
C THR A 81 8.32 3.81 6.22
N LEU A 82 7.03 3.61 5.94
CA LEU A 82 6.19 2.67 6.68
C LEU A 82 6.74 1.23 6.59
N SER A 83 7.15 0.77 5.40
CA SER A 83 7.78 -0.55 5.24
C SER A 83 9.07 -0.68 6.07
N MET A 84 9.94 0.35 6.06
CA MET A 84 11.13 0.37 6.89
C MET A 84 10.80 0.33 8.40
N ALA A 85 9.80 1.12 8.83
CA ALA A 85 9.36 1.15 10.22
C ALA A 85 8.78 -0.20 10.67
N LEU A 86 7.92 -0.82 9.86
CA LEU A 86 7.37 -2.16 10.10
C LEU A 86 8.46 -3.22 10.22
N GLN A 87 9.42 -3.22 9.28
CA GLN A 87 10.55 -4.16 9.30
C GLN A 87 11.42 -3.96 10.54
N SER A 88 11.59 -2.73 11.03
CA SER A 88 12.34 -2.46 12.27
C SER A 88 11.73 -3.14 13.50
N ILE A 89 10.40 -3.24 13.57
CA ILE A 89 9.70 -3.93 14.66
C ILE A 89 9.46 -5.42 14.37
N GLY A 90 10.04 -5.92 13.27
CA GLY A 90 10.06 -7.32 12.87
C GLY A 90 8.90 -7.73 11.95
N VAL A 91 8.01 -6.82 11.57
CA VAL A 91 6.96 -7.08 10.58
C VAL A 91 7.60 -7.06 9.19
N GLN A 92 7.90 -8.24 8.66
CA GLN A 92 8.64 -8.41 7.41
C GLN A 92 7.73 -8.22 6.18
N LEU A 93 7.31 -6.97 5.94
CA LEU A 93 6.58 -6.58 4.73
C LEU A 93 7.46 -5.67 3.88
N ASP A 94 7.75 -6.07 2.65
CA ASP A 94 8.37 -5.20 1.65
C ASP A 94 7.37 -4.13 1.16
N LEU A 95 7.82 -3.21 0.29
CA LEU A 95 6.96 -2.14 -0.22
C LEU A 95 5.71 -2.69 -0.91
N ALA A 96 5.84 -3.67 -1.81
CA ALA A 96 4.71 -4.22 -2.55
C ALA A 96 3.69 -4.90 -1.62
N GLN A 97 4.16 -5.58 -0.59
CA GLN A 97 3.33 -6.19 0.45
C GLN A 97 2.65 -5.13 1.33
N VAL A 98 3.35 -4.03 1.68
CA VAL A 98 2.71 -2.90 2.38
C VAL A 98 1.60 -2.30 1.51
N LEU A 99 1.84 -2.11 0.21
CA LEU A 99 0.82 -1.58 -0.72
C LEU A 99 -0.41 -2.51 -0.81
N ALA A 100 -0.20 -3.83 -0.71
CA ALA A 100 -1.28 -4.82 -0.68
C ALA A 100 -2.04 -4.83 0.66
N VAL A 101 -1.33 -4.90 1.79
CA VAL A 101 -1.92 -5.01 3.15
C VAL A 101 -2.61 -3.72 3.56
N ALA A 102 -2.08 -2.56 3.15
CA ALA A 102 -2.77 -1.28 3.27
C ALA A 102 -4.06 -1.24 2.43
N GLY A 103 -4.15 -2.03 1.37
CA GLY A 103 -5.20 -1.89 0.37
C GLY A 103 -5.04 -0.63 -0.49
N ILE A 104 -3.93 0.11 -0.38
CA ILE A 104 -3.68 1.30 -1.22
C ILE A 104 -3.59 0.91 -2.71
N GLY A 105 -3.05 -0.27 -3.01
CA GLY A 105 -3.09 -0.81 -4.37
C GLY A 105 -4.51 -1.11 -4.86
N PHE A 106 -5.48 -1.29 -3.97
CA PHE A 106 -6.86 -1.71 -4.29
C PHE A 106 -7.91 -0.63 -3.97
N THR A 107 -7.47 0.59 -3.70
CA THR A 107 -8.33 1.70 -3.31
C THR A 107 -8.39 2.74 -4.41
N ALA A 108 -9.59 3.22 -4.74
CA ALA A 108 -9.79 4.30 -5.68
C ALA A 108 -10.93 5.17 -5.16
N GLY A 109 -10.69 6.46 -4.97
CA GLY A 109 -11.71 7.44 -4.64
C GLY A 109 -11.84 8.45 -5.76
N TYR A 110 -13.05 8.69 -6.24
CA TYR A 110 -13.38 9.76 -7.16
C TYR A 110 -14.42 10.68 -6.52
N VAL A 111 -14.07 11.94 -6.40
CA VAL A 111 -14.95 13.00 -5.94
C VAL A 111 -15.03 14.02 -7.05
N ARG A 112 -16.22 14.29 -7.58
CA ARG A 112 -16.37 15.27 -8.66
C ARG A 112 -16.03 16.69 -8.21
N TYR A 113 -16.30 17.00 -6.94
CA TYR A 113 -16.06 18.30 -6.31
C TYR A 113 -15.52 18.12 -4.89
N GLU A 114 -14.25 18.44 -4.70
CA GLU A 114 -13.62 18.50 -3.39
C GLU A 114 -13.24 19.95 -3.06
N ASP A 115 -13.79 20.46 -1.95
CA ASP A 115 -13.62 21.84 -1.47
C ASP A 115 -12.57 21.94 -0.35
N THR A 116 -11.72 20.92 -0.18
CA THR A 116 -10.77 20.84 0.95
C THR A 116 -9.53 21.73 0.77
N MET A 117 -9.48 22.61 -0.24
CA MET A 117 -8.47 23.64 -0.49
C MET A 117 -6.99 23.20 -0.63
N ILE A 118 -6.65 21.94 -0.34
CA ILE A 118 -5.27 21.42 -0.41
C ILE A 118 -4.88 21.09 -1.87
N LEU A 119 -5.85 20.72 -2.69
CA LEU A 119 -5.75 20.58 -4.14
C LEU A 119 -6.81 21.52 -4.75
N VAL A 120 -6.59 21.98 -5.99
CA VAL A 120 -7.50 22.93 -6.66
C VAL A 120 -8.96 22.45 -6.50
N PRO A 121 -9.93 23.33 -6.19
CA PRO A 121 -11.33 22.93 -6.10
C PRO A 121 -11.73 22.15 -7.35
N GLY A 122 -12.21 20.90 -7.22
CA GLY A 122 -12.44 20.11 -8.43
C GLY A 122 -12.55 18.61 -8.28
N SER A 123 -12.51 17.95 -9.45
CA SER A 123 -12.57 16.49 -9.56
C SER A 123 -11.27 15.87 -9.06
N MET A 124 -11.34 15.19 -7.92
CA MET A 124 -10.20 14.51 -7.32
C MET A 124 -10.31 13.01 -7.50
N PHE A 125 -9.26 12.42 -8.06
CA PHE A 125 -9.00 11.00 -7.99
C PHE A 125 -7.89 10.76 -6.95
N ARG A 126 -8.14 9.93 -5.93
CA ARG A 126 -7.14 9.69 -4.88
C ARG A 126 -7.13 8.27 -4.38
N GLN A 127 -5.98 7.88 -3.87
CA GLN A 127 -5.85 6.71 -3.02
C GLN A 127 -6.18 7.15 -1.58
N GLN A 128 -6.96 6.35 -0.84
CA GLN A 128 -7.29 6.68 0.54
C GLN A 128 -6.43 5.85 1.49
N SER A 129 -5.72 6.51 2.41
CA SER A 129 -4.86 5.89 3.42
C SER A 129 -5.67 5.14 4.49
N THR A 130 -5.05 4.11 5.06
CA THR A 130 -5.73 3.04 5.80
C THR A 130 -4.86 2.54 6.96
N LEU A 131 -3.98 3.40 7.48
CA LEU A 131 -3.04 3.00 8.52
C LEU A 131 -3.76 2.40 9.75
N ALA A 132 -4.98 2.86 10.06
CA ALA A 132 -5.84 2.24 11.07
C ALA A 132 -6.14 0.77 10.77
N THR A 133 -6.50 0.43 9.53
CA THR A 133 -6.75 -0.97 9.13
C THR A 133 -5.49 -1.83 9.21
N ILE A 134 -4.33 -1.31 8.76
CA ILE A 134 -3.06 -2.03 8.90
C ILE A 134 -2.73 -2.26 10.37
N ALA A 135 -2.93 -1.22 11.19
CA ALA A 135 -2.70 -1.29 12.62
C ALA A 135 -3.61 -2.32 13.29
N ASP A 136 -4.89 -2.36 12.93
CA ASP A 136 -5.83 -3.34 13.46
C ASP A 136 -5.47 -4.76 13.01
N LEU A 137 -5.22 -4.99 11.72
CA LEU A 137 -4.93 -6.32 11.16
C LEU A 137 -3.64 -6.92 11.74
N LEU A 138 -2.60 -6.10 11.88
CA LEU A 138 -1.28 -6.50 12.37
C LEU A 138 -1.13 -6.32 13.89
N GLY A 139 -2.13 -5.75 14.56
CA GLY A 139 -2.13 -5.41 15.98
C GLY A 139 -0.96 -4.48 16.35
N LEU A 140 -0.82 -3.37 15.63
CA LEU A 140 0.19 -2.34 15.84
C LEU A 140 -0.38 -1.22 16.71
N GLU A 141 0.49 -0.60 17.50
CA GLU A 141 0.21 0.70 18.10
C GLU A 141 0.83 1.77 17.20
N VAL A 142 0.00 2.69 16.73
CA VAL A 142 0.41 3.80 15.88
C VAL A 142 0.22 5.09 16.66
N GLU A 143 1.28 5.85 16.82
CA GLU A 143 1.21 7.20 17.37
C GLU A 143 1.43 8.21 16.26
N PHE A 144 0.46 9.11 16.11
CA PHE A 144 0.58 10.29 15.27
C PHE A 144 0.75 11.54 16.12
N TYR A 145 1.70 12.38 15.75
CA TYR A 145 1.90 13.71 16.30
C TYR A 145 1.73 14.73 15.20
N LEU A 146 1.08 15.85 15.51
CA LEU A 146 0.83 16.95 14.57
C LEU A 146 1.00 18.28 15.31
N ASP A 147 1.53 19.26 14.60
CA ASP A 147 1.51 20.65 15.02
C ASP A 147 0.44 21.36 14.17
N THR A 148 -0.57 21.89 14.84
CA THR A 148 -1.68 22.61 14.22
C THR A 148 -1.51 24.13 14.24
N ASP A 149 -0.47 24.67 14.86
CA ASP A 149 -0.26 26.11 15.00
C ASP A 149 0.85 26.66 14.08
N SER A 150 1.74 25.81 13.59
CA SER A 150 2.93 26.18 12.82
C SER A 150 2.64 26.61 11.38
N THR A 151 1.56 26.11 10.77
CA THR A 151 1.09 26.53 9.43
C THR A 151 -0.42 26.39 9.26
N ASP A 152 -0.93 26.94 8.17
CA ASP A 152 -2.33 26.75 7.74
C ASP A 152 -2.68 25.29 7.38
N LEU A 153 -1.68 24.42 7.18
CA LEU A 153 -1.92 23.01 6.81
C LEU A 153 -2.18 22.12 8.03
N GLY A 154 -1.55 22.39 9.16
CA GLY A 154 -1.73 21.65 10.41
C GLY A 154 -3.20 21.49 10.80
N PRO A 155 -3.99 22.59 10.88
CA PRO A 155 -5.42 22.54 11.17
C PRO A 155 -6.25 21.78 10.13
N LEU A 156 -5.89 21.85 8.84
CA LEU A 156 -6.62 21.13 7.79
C LEU A 156 -6.36 19.62 7.90
N TYR A 157 -5.13 19.25 8.26
CA TYR A 157 -4.74 17.87 8.41
C TYR A 157 -5.32 17.23 9.68
N SER A 158 -5.45 17.99 10.78
CA SER A 158 -6.12 17.50 11.99
C SER A 158 -7.60 17.20 11.75
N ILE A 159 -8.33 18.07 11.02
CA ILE A 159 -9.71 17.80 10.59
C ILE A 159 -9.79 16.52 9.76
N THR A 160 -8.82 16.32 8.86
CA THR A 160 -8.75 15.11 8.02
C THR A 160 -8.53 13.87 8.88
N MET A 161 -7.58 13.89 9.82
CA MET A 161 -7.31 12.78 10.74
C MET A 161 -8.52 12.45 11.61
N GLU A 162 -9.20 13.46 12.16
CA GLU A 162 -10.44 13.28 12.91
C GLU A 162 -11.53 12.64 12.06
N SER A 163 -11.68 13.04 10.79
CA SER A 163 -12.65 12.46 9.86
C SER A 163 -12.37 11.00 9.51
N TYR A 164 -11.10 10.58 9.61
CA TYR A 164 -10.68 9.19 9.42
C TYR A 164 -10.64 8.40 10.73
N ASN A 165 -11.14 8.98 11.83
CA ASN A 165 -11.09 8.40 13.17
C ASN A 165 -9.67 8.00 13.60
N VAL A 166 -8.66 8.75 13.13
CA VAL A 166 -7.27 8.56 13.50
C VAL A 166 -6.97 9.44 14.71
N SER A 167 -6.56 8.81 15.81
CA SER A 167 -6.12 9.54 17.00
C SER A 167 -4.74 10.16 16.76
N TRP A 168 -4.58 11.41 17.19
CA TRP A 168 -3.33 12.15 17.06
C TRP A 168 -3.05 12.98 18.33
N THR A 169 -1.80 13.37 18.53
CA THR A 169 -1.33 14.17 19.67
C THR A 169 -0.76 15.50 19.17
N GLU A 170 -1.23 16.60 19.73
CA GLU A 170 -0.68 17.94 19.45
C GLU A 170 0.77 18.05 19.96
N ILE A 171 1.63 18.68 19.16
CA ILE A 171 2.97 19.11 19.56
C ILE A 171 3.16 20.60 19.25
N ASP A 172 3.81 21.33 20.16
CA ASP A 172 4.02 22.78 20.03
C ASP A 172 5.45 23.04 19.54
N GLY A 173 5.62 23.00 18.22
CA GLY A 173 6.86 23.35 17.55
C GLY A 173 8.04 22.40 17.80
N TRP A 174 9.25 22.94 17.57
CA TRP A 174 10.49 22.16 17.48
C TRP A 174 10.88 21.44 18.78
N ASP A 175 10.70 22.06 19.95
CA ASP A 175 11.16 21.50 21.22
C ASP A 175 10.36 20.23 21.60
N ASP A 176 9.06 20.22 21.30
CA ASP A 176 8.22 19.03 21.46
C ASP A 176 8.52 17.99 20.36
N ALA A 177 8.67 18.43 19.11
CA ALA A 177 9.00 17.56 17.98
C ALA A 177 10.30 16.77 18.21
N ILE A 178 11.37 17.46 18.64
CA ILE A 178 12.66 16.82 18.92
C ILE A 178 12.57 15.89 20.14
N GLN A 179 11.68 16.18 21.10
CA GLN A 179 11.45 15.28 22.23
C GLN A 179 10.74 14.01 21.79
N VAL A 180 9.70 14.10 20.95
CA VAL A 180 9.02 12.93 20.35
C VAL A 180 10.01 12.05 19.59
N LEU A 181 10.90 12.68 18.80
CA LEU A 181 11.94 11.99 18.06
C LEU A 181 12.86 11.18 19.00
N LYS A 182 13.37 11.83 20.05
CA LYS A 182 14.25 11.17 21.03
C LYS A 182 13.54 10.05 21.76
N ASP A 183 12.31 10.31 22.20
CA ASP A 183 11.48 9.34 22.91
C ASP A 183 11.21 8.08 22.09
N GLY A 184 10.98 8.22 20.78
CA GLY A 184 10.83 7.10 19.86
C GLY A 184 12.10 6.27 19.76
N ILE A 185 13.22 6.93 19.44
CA ILE A 185 14.53 6.30 19.23
C ILE A 185 15.04 5.64 20.52
N ASP A 186 14.87 6.29 21.67
CA ASP A 186 15.27 5.75 22.98
C ASP A 186 14.47 4.50 23.38
N LYS A 187 13.26 4.35 22.85
CA LYS A 187 12.42 3.15 23.01
C LYS A 187 12.69 2.09 21.93
N GLY A 188 13.63 2.37 21.03
CA GLY A 188 14.05 1.48 19.95
C GLY A 188 13.13 1.51 18.73
N PHE A 189 12.43 2.63 18.49
CA PHE A 189 11.55 2.82 17.34
C PHE A 189 12.06 3.97 16.48
N PRO A 190 12.30 3.74 15.18
CA PRO A 190 12.61 4.85 14.27
C PRO A 190 11.37 5.73 14.11
N VAL A 191 11.59 6.98 13.71
CA VAL A 191 10.57 8.03 13.70
C VAL A 191 10.37 8.49 12.27
N GLU A 192 9.17 8.28 11.74
CA GLU A 192 8.81 8.78 10.42
C GLU A 192 8.39 10.24 10.54
N VAL A 193 8.92 11.11 9.67
CA VAL A 193 8.57 12.53 9.66
C VAL A 193 8.27 13.02 8.25
N TYR A 194 7.29 13.90 8.13
CA TYR A 194 7.02 14.62 6.89
C TYR A 194 7.93 15.84 6.79
N VAL A 195 8.59 16.00 5.65
CA VAL A 195 9.61 17.02 5.42
C VAL A 195 9.46 17.68 4.05
N ASN A 196 10.09 18.84 3.95
CA ASN A 196 10.24 19.62 2.75
C ASN A 196 11.59 19.30 2.08
N LEU A 197 11.51 18.80 0.86
CA LEU A 197 12.66 18.35 0.07
C LEU A 197 13.75 19.40 -0.11
N GLN A 198 13.38 20.68 -0.30
CA GLN A 198 14.36 21.74 -0.59
C GLN A 198 15.37 21.93 0.55
N ASN A 199 14.98 21.58 1.78
CA ASN A 199 15.74 21.78 3.00
C ASN A 199 16.55 20.53 3.41
N LEU A 200 16.37 19.42 2.68
CA LEU A 200 17.19 18.23 2.85
C LEU A 200 18.57 18.40 2.17
N PRO A 201 19.66 17.92 2.79
CA PRO A 201 21.02 18.21 2.35
C PRO A 201 21.48 17.41 1.12
N SER A 202 20.71 16.43 0.64
CA SER A 202 21.11 15.60 -0.49
C SER A 202 21.17 16.38 -1.80
N SER A 203 22.19 16.09 -2.63
CA SER A 203 22.34 16.68 -3.97
C SER A 203 21.19 16.33 -4.92
N ASP A 204 20.50 15.21 -4.70
CA ASP A 204 19.32 14.80 -5.47
C ASP A 204 18.20 15.87 -5.45
N TYR A 205 18.21 16.73 -4.44
CA TYR A 205 17.24 17.82 -4.28
C TYR A 205 17.80 19.19 -4.72
N ASP A 206 19.03 19.26 -5.23
CA ASP A 206 19.62 20.52 -5.75
C ASP A 206 18.78 21.09 -6.89
N PHE A 207 18.16 20.24 -7.71
CA PHE A 207 17.29 20.69 -8.79
C PHE A 207 16.12 21.57 -8.30
N PHE A 208 15.48 21.22 -7.17
CA PHE A 208 14.40 22.05 -6.60
C PHE A 208 14.93 23.41 -6.14
N ARG A 209 16.13 23.42 -5.52
CA ARG A 209 16.81 24.64 -5.08
C ARG A 209 17.20 25.52 -6.27
N ASP A 210 17.72 24.92 -7.33
CA ASP A 210 18.16 25.59 -8.56
C ASP A 210 16.99 26.18 -9.35
N LEU A 211 15.84 25.52 -9.34
CA LEU A 211 14.60 26.05 -9.89
C LEU A 211 13.96 27.15 -9.03
N GLY A 212 14.45 27.36 -7.81
CA GLY A 212 13.86 28.29 -6.85
C GLY A 212 12.44 27.86 -6.42
N VAL A 213 12.15 26.56 -6.45
CA VAL A 213 10.89 26.02 -5.93
C VAL A 213 10.91 26.21 -4.42
N THR A 214 10.17 27.20 -3.95
CA THR A 214 9.96 27.44 -2.52
C THR A 214 8.69 26.72 -2.08
N GLU A 215 8.73 25.39 -2.05
CA GLU A 215 7.67 24.64 -1.38
C GLU A 215 7.69 25.05 0.10
N THR A 216 6.54 25.35 0.69
CA THR A 216 6.41 25.52 2.15
C THR A 216 5.57 24.42 2.77
N ALA A 217 4.94 23.58 1.93
CA ALA A 217 4.24 22.40 2.34
C ALA A 217 5.22 21.22 2.42
N PRO A 218 5.08 20.32 3.41
CA PRO A 218 5.82 19.07 3.40
C PRO A 218 5.29 18.18 2.27
N SER A 219 6.22 17.65 1.47
CA SER A 219 5.94 16.90 0.25
C SER A 219 6.60 15.52 0.24
N HIS A 220 7.35 15.18 1.29
CA HIS A 220 8.12 13.94 1.37
C HIS A 220 8.10 13.33 2.76
N SER A 221 8.27 12.02 2.85
CA SER A 221 8.41 11.28 4.11
C SER A 221 9.79 10.64 4.19
N ILE A 222 10.47 10.81 5.33
CA ILE A 222 11.76 10.20 5.64
C ILE A 222 11.70 9.46 6.96
N LEU A 223 12.63 8.52 7.18
CA LEU A 223 12.75 7.80 8.43
C LEU A 223 13.98 8.27 9.20
N ILE A 224 13.80 8.78 10.41
CA ILE A 224 14.89 9.14 11.31
C ILE A 224 15.21 7.94 12.19
N THR A 225 16.47 7.50 12.17
CA THR A 225 16.92 6.30 12.87
C THR A 225 17.81 6.59 14.07
N GLY A 226 18.32 7.81 14.20
CA GLY A 226 19.21 8.16 15.29
C GLY A 226 19.36 9.66 15.52
N TYR A 227 19.88 10.03 16.68
CA TYR A 227 20.19 11.41 17.05
C TYR A 227 21.47 11.48 17.90
N ASN A 228 22.13 12.63 17.86
CA ASN A 228 23.28 12.95 18.69
C ASN A 228 23.19 14.41 19.15
N GLU A 229 22.95 14.63 20.44
CA GLU A 229 22.82 15.97 21.01
C GLU A 229 24.15 16.72 21.07
N THR A 230 25.27 16.00 21.22
CA THR A 230 26.59 16.61 21.31
C THR A 230 26.99 17.25 19.98
N SER A 231 26.74 16.57 18.86
CA SER A 231 26.96 17.11 17.52
C SER A 231 25.77 17.93 16.99
N GLY A 232 24.61 17.82 17.63
CA GLY A 232 23.37 18.44 17.17
C GLY A 232 22.92 17.89 15.82
N THR A 233 22.95 16.55 15.66
CA THR A 233 22.65 15.86 14.40
C THR A 233 21.61 14.76 14.56
N ALA A 234 20.96 14.41 13.44
CA ALA A 234 20.09 13.26 13.29
C ALA A 234 20.55 12.41 12.10
N GLN A 235 20.29 11.10 12.15
CA GLN A 235 20.54 10.16 11.06
C GLN A 235 19.23 9.87 10.31
N ILE A 236 19.28 9.96 8.99
CA ILE A 236 18.13 9.81 8.09
C ILE A 236 18.35 8.62 7.16
N MET A 237 17.30 7.81 6.98
CA MET A 237 17.07 6.95 5.82
C MET A 237 16.04 7.62 4.92
N ASP A 238 16.44 8.01 3.72
CA ASP A 238 15.64 8.77 2.78
C ASP A 238 15.27 7.91 1.56
N PRO A 239 13.99 7.52 1.41
CA PRO A 239 13.56 6.68 0.30
C PRO A 239 13.55 7.41 -1.05
N GLY A 240 13.68 8.74 -1.06
CA GLY A 240 13.63 9.56 -2.27
C GLY A 240 14.95 9.68 -3.03
N ILE A 241 16.06 9.28 -2.40
CA ILE A 241 17.37 9.30 -3.04
C ILE A 241 17.42 8.31 -4.20
N GLY A 242 18.08 8.71 -5.29
CA GLY A 242 18.17 8.00 -6.56
C GLY A 242 17.02 8.27 -7.53
N LEU A 243 15.93 8.95 -7.10
CA LEU A 243 14.74 9.09 -7.94
C LEU A 243 14.90 10.13 -9.06
N PHE A 244 15.51 11.29 -8.79
CA PHE A 244 15.53 12.39 -9.76
C PHE A 244 16.69 12.31 -10.77
N ASP A 245 17.86 11.84 -10.34
CA ASP A 245 19.07 11.78 -11.18
C ASP A 245 19.15 10.51 -12.05
N ASN A 246 18.68 9.37 -11.54
CA ASN A 246 18.65 8.10 -12.27
C ASN A 246 17.50 7.19 -11.79
N PRO A 247 16.24 7.47 -12.18
CA PRO A 247 15.04 6.75 -11.71
C PRO A 247 14.99 5.27 -12.10
N THR A 248 15.99 4.74 -12.81
CA THR A 248 15.93 3.39 -13.40
C THR A 248 16.61 2.31 -12.56
N SER A 249 17.28 2.68 -11.47
CA SER A 249 18.03 1.72 -10.65
C SER A 249 18.00 2.09 -9.18
N PHE A 250 17.86 1.05 -8.35
CA PHE A 250 18.00 1.14 -6.90
C PHE A 250 19.33 1.82 -6.50
N PRO A 251 19.34 2.77 -5.56
CA PRO A 251 20.54 3.47 -5.11
C PRO A 251 21.39 2.56 -4.20
N ASP A 252 22.27 1.76 -4.81
CA ASP A 252 23.11 0.79 -4.09
C ASP A 252 24.40 1.39 -3.50
N ASP A 253 24.61 2.70 -3.68
CA ASP A 253 25.81 3.42 -3.24
C ASP A 253 25.78 3.90 -1.78
N GLY A 254 24.64 3.71 -1.09
CA GLY A 254 24.45 4.08 0.31
C GLY A 254 24.13 5.57 0.53
N SER A 255 23.96 6.36 -0.54
CA SER A 255 23.65 7.79 -0.46
C SER A 255 22.30 8.10 0.22
N TRP A 256 21.40 7.11 0.27
CA TRP A 256 20.12 7.15 0.98
C TRP A 256 20.22 7.22 2.51
N PHE A 257 21.40 6.97 3.09
CA PHE A 257 21.66 7.10 4.52
C PHE A 257 22.63 8.24 4.81
N TYR A 258 22.18 9.27 5.52
CA TYR A 258 23.01 10.45 5.78
C TYR A 258 22.69 11.13 7.12
N GLU A 259 23.61 11.97 7.58
CA GLU A 259 23.41 12.82 8.76
C GLU A 259 22.94 14.22 8.36
N ILE A 260 22.04 14.79 9.15
CA ILE A 260 21.59 16.18 9.05
C ILE A 260 21.80 16.88 10.40
N ASN A 261 22.09 18.18 10.40
CA ASN A 261 22.12 18.95 11.64
C ASN A 261 20.69 19.37 12.07
N PHE A 262 20.45 19.56 13.37
CA PHE A 262 19.14 19.92 13.92
C PHE A 262 18.57 21.23 13.37
N THR A 263 19.40 22.20 13.02
CA THR A 263 18.92 23.45 12.40
C THR A 263 18.31 23.17 11.03
N SER A 264 19.01 22.40 10.19
CA SER A 264 18.53 21.99 8.87
C SER A 264 17.31 21.07 8.96
N LEU A 265 17.32 20.11 9.91
CA LEU A 265 16.18 19.24 10.15
C LEU A 265 14.94 20.03 10.59
N ASN A 266 15.09 20.99 11.50
CA ASN A 266 13.99 21.87 11.90
C ASN A 266 13.42 22.58 10.66
N GLN A 267 14.26 23.19 9.82
CA GLN A 267 13.79 23.84 8.59
C GLN A 267 13.10 22.88 7.62
N ALA A 268 13.59 21.64 7.50
CA ALA A 268 12.96 20.63 6.65
C ALA A 268 11.62 20.16 7.19
N TRP A 269 11.47 20.07 8.51
CA TRP A 269 10.26 19.57 9.17
C TRP A 269 9.21 20.67 9.42
N LEU A 270 9.57 21.95 9.24
CA LEU A 270 8.61 23.06 9.23
C LEU A 270 7.54 22.82 8.15
N GLY A 271 6.26 23.00 8.52
CA GLY A 271 5.19 22.88 7.53
C GLY A 271 3.98 22.12 8.05
N LEU A 272 4.25 20.98 8.66
CA LEU A 272 3.38 20.22 9.54
C LEU A 272 4.39 19.36 10.29
N TYR A 273 4.51 19.49 11.62
CA TYR A 273 5.32 18.52 12.36
C TYR A 273 4.58 17.16 12.43
N GLY A 274 4.16 16.63 11.29
CA GLY A 274 3.55 15.33 11.14
C GLY A 274 4.59 14.27 11.41
N THR A 275 4.31 13.43 12.39
CA THR A 275 5.24 12.38 12.83
C THR A 275 4.47 11.12 13.13
N THR A 276 5.02 10.00 12.67
CA THR A 276 4.45 8.69 12.89
C THR A 276 5.46 7.81 13.59
N ILE A 277 5.04 7.16 14.67
CA ILE A 277 5.81 6.12 15.35
C ILE A 277 4.97 4.84 15.33
N ILE A 278 5.55 3.77 14.79
CA ILE A 278 4.92 2.45 14.71
C ILE A 278 5.54 1.54 15.77
N LYS A 279 4.71 0.94 16.61
CA LYS A 279 5.13 0.06 17.70
C LYS A 279 4.40 -1.28 17.66
N PRO A 280 4.99 -2.35 18.23
CA PRO A 280 4.28 -3.59 18.47
C PRO A 280 3.10 -3.36 19.42
N GLY A 281 1.90 -3.81 19.04
CA GLY A 281 0.70 -3.78 19.89
C GLY A 281 0.27 -5.19 20.31
N THR A 282 -0.99 -5.53 20.03
CA THR A 282 -1.59 -6.83 20.40
C THR A 282 -1.13 -8.00 19.53
N GLY A 283 -0.48 -7.73 18.40
CA GLY A 283 -0.08 -8.71 17.41
C GLY A 283 -1.19 -9.05 16.39
N VAL A 284 -0.81 -9.79 15.35
CA VAL A 284 -1.66 -10.11 14.20
C VAL A 284 -2.98 -10.75 14.63
N THR A 285 -4.07 -10.31 14.01
CA THR A 285 -5.42 -10.83 14.24
C THR A 285 -5.53 -12.33 13.96
N GLU A 286 -6.37 -13.05 14.72
CA GLU A 286 -6.54 -14.51 14.56
C GLU A 286 -7.07 -14.91 13.18
N ASP A 287 -7.92 -14.06 12.60
CA ASP A 287 -8.59 -14.25 11.31
C ASP A 287 -7.98 -13.37 10.19
N PHE A 288 -6.70 -12.98 10.32
CA PHE A 288 -5.99 -12.08 9.40
C PHE A 288 -6.28 -12.34 7.92
N ASP A 289 -6.16 -13.58 7.45
CA ASP A 289 -6.36 -13.90 6.03
C ASP A 289 -7.78 -13.57 5.56
N ARG A 290 -8.79 -13.90 6.38
CA ARG A 290 -10.19 -13.65 6.05
C ARG A 290 -10.50 -12.17 6.12
N ASP A 291 -10.01 -11.49 7.14
CA ASP A 291 -10.32 -10.09 7.38
C ASP A 291 -9.61 -9.21 6.33
N LEU A 292 -8.36 -9.49 5.97
CA LEU A 292 -7.64 -8.82 4.88
C LEU A 292 -8.28 -9.11 3.51
N ALA A 293 -8.61 -10.36 3.20
CA ALA A 293 -9.24 -10.69 1.92
C ALA A 293 -10.62 -9.99 1.77
N SER A 294 -11.44 -10.03 2.82
CA SER A 294 -12.75 -9.36 2.82
C SER A 294 -12.59 -7.85 2.65
N TYR A 295 -11.65 -7.25 3.37
CA TYR A 295 -11.31 -5.84 3.25
C TYR A 295 -10.91 -5.46 1.81
N ILE A 296 -10.07 -6.25 1.13
CA ILE A 296 -9.68 -6.00 -0.27
C ILE A 296 -10.87 -6.13 -1.22
N VAL A 297 -11.73 -7.14 -1.03
CA VAL A 297 -12.97 -7.28 -1.81
C VAL A 297 -13.83 -6.02 -1.69
N ASP A 298 -14.04 -5.54 -0.47
CA ASP A 298 -14.82 -4.35 -0.17
C ASP A 298 -14.18 -3.10 -0.80
N ARG A 299 -12.85 -2.99 -0.75
CA ARG A 299 -12.10 -1.90 -1.39
C ARG A 299 -12.26 -1.88 -2.91
N LEU A 300 -12.11 -3.02 -3.57
CA LEU A 300 -12.26 -3.14 -5.02
C LEU A 300 -13.67 -2.78 -5.48
N ARG A 301 -14.70 -3.19 -4.72
CA ARG A 301 -16.12 -2.92 -5.02
C ARG A 301 -16.56 -1.49 -4.65
N GLY A 302 -15.77 -0.79 -3.85
CA GLY A 302 -16.12 0.55 -3.39
C GLY A 302 -17.15 0.55 -2.25
N ASP A 303 -17.10 -0.44 -1.34
CA ASP A 303 -17.95 -0.42 -0.16
C ASP A 303 -17.64 0.80 0.72
N ARG A 304 -18.66 1.62 0.98
CA ARG A 304 -18.47 2.90 1.67
C ARG A 304 -17.98 2.75 3.10
N ASN A 305 -18.37 1.70 3.82
CA ASN A 305 -17.93 1.49 5.20
C ASN A 305 -16.43 1.17 5.24
N SER A 306 -15.91 0.49 4.22
CA SER A 306 -14.48 0.21 4.10
C SER A 306 -13.66 1.47 3.84
N TYR A 307 -14.21 2.45 3.10
CA TYR A 307 -13.51 3.69 2.76
C TYR A 307 -13.67 4.81 3.79
N ALA A 308 -14.89 5.03 4.26
CA ALA A 308 -15.24 6.17 5.09
C ALA A 308 -16.29 5.74 6.13
N PRO A 309 -15.89 4.93 7.13
CA PRO A 309 -16.78 4.56 8.22
C PRO A 309 -17.32 5.82 8.90
N ASP A 310 -18.60 5.80 9.25
CA ASP A 310 -19.35 6.92 9.85
C ASP A 310 -19.60 8.14 8.93
N ALA A 311 -19.14 8.10 7.68
CA ALA A 311 -19.38 9.11 6.65
C ALA A 311 -19.98 8.51 5.36
N GLU A 312 -20.69 7.38 5.47
CA GLU A 312 -21.22 6.63 4.34
C GLU A 312 -22.25 7.44 3.53
N ASP A 313 -22.97 8.34 4.20
CA ASP A 313 -24.03 9.18 3.63
C ASP A 313 -23.52 10.38 2.80
N VAL A 314 -22.19 10.54 2.62
CA VAL A 314 -21.64 11.58 1.74
C VAL A 314 -21.85 11.19 0.27
N PHE A 315 -22.93 11.69 -0.32
CA PHE A 315 -23.42 11.31 -1.67
C PHE A 315 -22.48 11.61 -2.84
N PHE A 316 -21.45 12.43 -2.67
CA PHE A 316 -20.60 12.90 -3.77
C PHE A 316 -19.33 12.08 -3.98
N TRP A 317 -19.10 11.05 -3.15
CA TRP A 317 -17.90 10.21 -3.20
C TRP A 317 -18.21 8.89 -3.90
N ASN A 318 -17.41 8.53 -4.91
CA ASN A 318 -17.46 7.24 -5.59
C ASN A 318 -16.18 6.48 -5.27
N PHE A 319 -16.31 5.18 -4.99
CA PHE A 319 -15.21 4.35 -4.51
C PHE A 319 -15.00 3.09 -5.35
N GLY A 320 -13.80 2.52 -5.29
CA GLY A 320 -13.42 1.29 -5.97
C GLY A 320 -13.70 1.33 -7.47
N SER A 321 -14.28 0.26 -8.01
CA SER A 321 -14.69 0.18 -9.41
C SER A 321 -15.65 1.31 -9.83
N ASN A 322 -16.51 1.79 -8.93
CA ASN A 322 -17.42 2.90 -9.23
C ASN A 322 -16.70 4.25 -9.35
N ALA A 323 -15.52 4.43 -8.75
CA ALA A 323 -14.73 5.64 -8.93
C ALA A 323 -14.33 5.84 -10.40
N PHE A 324 -13.84 4.78 -11.06
CA PHE A 324 -13.48 4.82 -12.48
C PHE A 324 -14.70 5.03 -13.38
N ARG A 325 -15.85 4.40 -13.05
CA ARG A 325 -17.10 4.60 -13.81
C ARG A 325 -17.65 6.01 -13.69
N ALA A 326 -17.59 6.59 -12.49
CA ALA A 326 -18.01 7.96 -12.25
C ALA A 326 -17.11 8.95 -12.99
N MET A 327 -15.79 8.76 -12.91
CA MET A 327 -14.84 9.55 -13.70
C MET A 327 -15.13 9.44 -15.21
N ALA A 328 -15.35 8.22 -15.72
CA ALA A 328 -15.71 8.03 -17.13
C ALA A 328 -16.98 8.80 -17.50
N ALA A 329 -18.01 8.78 -16.66
CA ALA A 329 -19.25 9.52 -16.92
C ALA A 329 -19.05 11.04 -16.96
N ASP A 330 -18.12 11.57 -16.16
CA ASP A 330 -17.81 13.00 -16.08
C ASP A 330 -16.84 13.47 -17.17
N LEU A 331 -16.11 12.57 -17.83
CA LEU A 331 -15.23 12.86 -18.97
C LEU A 331 -16.00 13.02 -20.29
N THR A 332 -17.02 13.86 -20.28
CA THR A 332 -17.88 14.23 -21.41
C THR A 332 -17.97 15.75 -21.55
N GLU A 333 -18.48 16.27 -22.67
CA GLU A 333 -18.71 17.73 -22.80
C GLU A 333 -19.56 18.28 -21.65
N PRO A 334 -20.73 17.69 -21.28
CA PRO A 334 -21.53 18.25 -20.19
C PRO A 334 -20.82 18.18 -18.82
N GLY A 335 -20.02 17.13 -18.59
CA GLY A 335 -19.24 16.98 -17.36
C GLY A 335 -18.15 18.05 -17.26
N LEU A 336 -17.37 18.24 -18.32
CA LEU A 336 -16.31 19.25 -18.41
C LEU A 336 -16.88 20.67 -18.36
N SER A 337 -17.99 20.95 -19.03
CA SER A 337 -18.67 22.26 -18.97
C SER A 337 -19.10 22.58 -17.55
N SER A 338 -19.74 21.63 -16.86
CA SER A 338 -20.13 21.83 -15.47
C SER A 338 -18.95 21.98 -14.50
N PHE A 339 -17.78 21.39 -14.79
CA PHE A 339 -16.55 21.66 -14.03
C PHE A 339 -16.02 23.07 -14.33
N MET A 340 -16.00 23.47 -15.60
CA MET A 340 -15.47 24.76 -16.04
C MET A 340 -16.34 25.96 -15.67
N ASP A 341 -17.63 25.76 -15.38
CA ASP A 341 -18.55 26.79 -14.87
C ASP A 341 -18.08 27.35 -13.51
N GLU A 342 -17.38 26.56 -12.69
CA GLU A 342 -16.84 27.01 -11.39
C GLU A 342 -15.72 28.05 -11.54
N PHE A 343 -15.11 28.07 -12.72
CA PHE A 343 -13.98 28.92 -13.05
C PHE A 343 -14.36 30.06 -14.01
N ASP A 344 -15.66 30.32 -14.18
CA ASP A 344 -16.17 31.36 -15.08
C ASP A 344 -15.69 32.77 -14.72
N GLU A 345 -15.30 33.00 -13.46
CA GLU A 345 -14.72 34.29 -13.03
C GLU A 345 -13.30 34.53 -13.54
N TYR A 346 -12.59 33.48 -13.98
CA TYR A 346 -11.23 33.59 -14.48
C TYR A 346 -11.19 33.90 -15.97
N ASN A 347 -10.08 34.51 -16.40
CA ASN A 347 -9.86 34.79 -17.82
C ASN A 347 -9.67 33.49 -18.63
N LEU A 348 -9.89 33.57 -19.94
CA LEU A 348 -9.83 32.42 -20.86
C LEU A 348 -8.53 31.61 -20.74
N ARG A 349 -7.38 32.29 -20.61
CA ARG A 349 -6.08 31.62 -20.47
C ARG A 349 -5.97 30.84 -19.17
N THR A 350 -6.41 31.42 -18.06
CA THR A 350 -6.43 30.72 -16.77
C THR A 350 -7.34 29.49 -16.82
N ARG A 351 -8.51 29.61 -17.45
CA ARG A 351 -9.43 28.48 -17.67
C ARG A 351 -8.84 27.37 -18.55
N SER A 352 -8.12 27.75 -19.62
CA SER A 352 -7.36 26.82 -20.46
C SER A 352 -6.30 26.06 -19.64
N VAL A 353 -5.54 26.76 -18.79
CA VAL A 353 -4.56 26.14 -17.88
C VAL A 353 -5.23 25.19 -16.88
N ILE A 354 -6.40 25.55 -16.35
CA ILE A 354 -7.18 24.67 -15.45
C ILE A 354 -7.58 23.37 -16.16
N LEU A 355 -8.02 23.42 -17.42
CA LEU A 355 -8.30 22.21 -18.21
C LEU A 355 -7.05 21.35 -18.40
N GLN A 356 -5.90 21.96 -18.69
CA GLN A 356 -4.63 21.22 -18.82
C GLN A 356 -4.26 20.53 -17.51
N ASN A 357 -4.38 21.25 -16.39
CA ASN A 357 -4.08 20.72 -15.07
C ASN A 357 -5.02 19.58 -14.68
N LEU A 358 -6.32 19.66 -15.01
CA LEU A 358 -7.24 18.56 -14.76
C LEU A 358 -6.77 17.26 -15.43
N GLY A 359 -6.35 17.33 -16.70
CA GLY A 359 -5.80 16.16 -17.41
C GLY A 359 -4.52 15.64 -16.78
N PHE A 360 -3.61 16.54 -16.40
CA PHE A 360 -2.36 16.19 -15.72
C PHE A 360 -2.60 15.51 -14.37
N GLU A 361 -3.45 16.08 -13.51
CA GLU A 361 -3.78 15.55 -12.19
C GLU A 361 -4.41 14.16 -12.29
N ILE A 362 -5.36 13.96 -13.20
CA ILE A 362 -5.95 12.64 -13.44
C ILE A 362 -4.87 11.64 -13.86
N GLU A 363 -3.96 12.02 -14.77
CA GLU A 363 -2.88 11.15 -15.23
C GLU A 363 -1.88 10.79 -14.11
N THR A 364 -1.48 11.77 -13.29
CA THR A 364 -0.64 11.55 -12.11
C THR A 364 -1.29 10.54 -11.15
N CYS A 365 -2.57 10.73 -10.82
CA CYS A 365 -3.25 9.85 -9.88
C CYS A 365 -3.50 8.44 -10.45
N LEU A 366 -3.79 8.32 -11.76
CA LEU A 366 -3.88 7.02 -12.43
C LEU A 366 -2.52 6.30 -12.53
N THR A 367 -1.42 7.05 -12.69
CA THR A 367 -0.05 6.51 -12.67
C THR A 367 0.28 5.91 -11.30
N LEU A 368 0.03 6.65 -10.22
CA LEU A 368 0.22 6.16 -8.84
C LEU A 368 -0.65 4.91 -8.57
N GLN A 369 -1.90 4.93 -9.02
CA GLN A 369 -2.81 3.79 -8.86
C GLN A 369 -2.33 2.58 -9.66
N TYR A 370 -1.88 2.76 -10.90
CA TYR A 370 -1.35 1.68 -11.72
C TYR A 370 -0.17 0.98 -11.05
N GLU A 371 0.82 1.76 -10.61
CA GLU A 371 2.05 1.21 -10.05
C GLU A 371 1.80 0.50 -8.72
N SER A 372 0.98 1.10 -7.85
CA SER A 372 0.60 0.47 -6.58
C SER A 372 -0.29 -0.77 -6.75
N TYR A 373 -1.26 -0.74 -7.67
CA TYR A 373 -2.12 -1.89 -7.98
C TYR A 373 -1.32 -3.04 -8.58
N ARG A 374 -0.42 -2.77 -9.54
CA ARG A 374 0.46 -3.76 -10.15
C ARG A 374 1.33 -4.47 -9.12
N ALA A 375 1.97 -3.70 -8.22
CA ALA A 375 2.77 -4.26 -7.14
C ALA A 375 1.92 -5.08 -6.16
N ALA A 376 0.76 -4.53 -5.75
CA ALA A 376 -0.12 -5.17 -4.78
C ALA A 376 -0.73 -6.49 -5.27
N ILE A 377 -1.19 -6.57 -6.53
CA ILE A 377 -1.69 -7.84 -7.10
C ILE A 377 -0.61 -8.92 -7.05
N GLY A 378 0.62 -8.57 -7.47
CA GLY A 378 1.74 -9.51 -7.50
C GLY A 378 2.17 -9.97 -6.10
N ALA A 379 2.06 -9.09 -5.10
CA ALA A 379 2.45 -9.37 -3.73
C ALA A 379 1.40 -10.13 -2.92
N LEU A 380 0.10 -9.94 -3.18
CA LEU A 380 -0.98 -10.49 -2.36
C LEU A 380 -0.91 -12.02 -2.15
N PRO A 381 -0.57 -12.86 -3.17
CA PRO A 381 -0.40 -14.29 -2.98
C PRO A 381 0.68 -14.69 -1.94
N SER A 382 1.69 -13.84 -1.73
CA SER A 382 2.70 -14.06 -0.70
C SER A 382 2.22 -13.71 0.70
N VAL A 383 1.26 -12.78 0.79
CA VAL A 383 0.65 -12.30 2.04
C VAL A 383 -0.47 -13.25 2.49
N LEU A 384 -1.22 -13.83 1.54
CA LEU A 384 -2.32 -14.77 1.78
C LEU A 384 -2.01 -16.15 1.19
N PRO A 385 -0.95 -16.84 1.67
CA PRO A 385 -0.45 -18.08 1.05
C PRO A 385 -1.43 -19.26 1.17
N ASP A 386 -2.39 -19.19 2.09
CA ASP A 386 -3.39 -20.23 2.31
C ASP A 386 -4.61 -20.13 1.35
N LEU A 387 -4.70 -19.06 0.55
CA LEU A 387 -5.74 -18.89 -0.47
C LEU A 387 -5.20 -19.17 -1.89
N ASP A 388 -6.01 -19.84 -2.71
CA ASP A 388 -5.71 -19.99 -4.14
C ASP A 388 -6.10 -18.71 -4.89
N LEU A 389 -5.14 -17.80 -5.07
CA LEU A 389 -5.35 -16.50 -5.70
C LEU A 389 -5.06 -16.47 -7.21
N GLN A 390 -4.91 -17.62 -7.89
CA GLN A 390 -4.58 -17.63 -9.32
C GLN A 390 -5.65 -16.91 -10.17
N GLU A 391 -6.92 -17.15 -9.89
CA GLU A 391 -8.02 -16.50 -10.60
C GLU A 391 -8.04 -14.99 -10.30
N PHE A 392 -7.89 -14.60 -9.03
CA PHE A 392 -7.80 -13.20 -8.61
C PHE A 392 -6.70 -12.43 -9.36
N VAL A 393 -5.49 -12.98 -9.41
CA VAL A 393 -4.36 -12.36 -10.13
C VAL A 393 -4.70 -12.24 -11.62
N SER A 394 -5.21 -13.31 -12.24
CA SER A 394 -5.50 -13.29 -13.68
C SER A 394 -6.58 -12.28 -14.08
N GLU A 395 -7.64 -12.13 -13.28
CA GLU A 395 -8.70 -11.13 -13.51
C GLU A 395 -8.19 -9.72 -13.21
N GLY A 396 -7.39 -9.57 -12.15
CA GLY A 396 -6.81 -8.29 -11.75
C GLY A 396 -5.84 -7.73 -12.78
N GLU A 397 -5.01 -8.59 -13.39
CA GLU A 397 -4.05 -8.21 -14.43
C GLU A 397 -4.70 -7.64 -15.69
N LEU A 398 -5.98 -7.94 -15.97
CA LEU A 398 -6.70 -7.38 -17.11
C LEU A 398 -6.87 -5.86 -17.03
N ALA A 399 -6.84 -5.26 -15.82
CA ALA A 399 -6.86 -3.80 -15.70
C ALA A 399 -5.51 -3.16 -16.09
N LEU A 400 -4.39 -3.89 -16.00
CA LEU A 400 -3.05 -3.33 -16.18
C LEU A 400 -2.82 -2.83 -17.61
N GLU A 401 -3.33 -3.53 -18.61
CA GLU A 401 -3.21 -3.09 -20.02
C GLU A 401 -3.95 -1.77 -20.29
N HIS A 402 -5.01 -1.49 -19.55
CA HIS A 402 -5.77 -0.25 -19.66
C HIS A 402 -5.13 0.88 -18.87
N PHE A 403 -4.63 0.59 -17.66
CA PHE A 403 -3.87 1.55 -16.88
C PHE A 403 -2.59 2.04 -17.61
N GLU A 404 -1.87 1.16 -18.31
CA GLU A 404 -0.64 1.52 -19.02
C GLU A 404 -0.85 2.59 -20.12
N LEU A 405 -2.07 2.71 -20.65
CA LEU A 405 -2.45 3.73 -21.62
C LEU A 405 -2.55 5.13 -21.02
N PHE A 406 -2.78 5.20 -19.70
CA PHE A 406 -2.82 6.44 -18.92
C PHE A 406 -1.50 6.69 -18.20
N SER A 407 -0.82 5.64 -17.72
CA SER A 407 0.32 5.77 -16.83
C SER A 407 1.58 6.32 -17.51
N ASP A 408 2.15 7.38 -16.93
CA ASP A 408 3.43 7.97 -17.30
C ASP A 408 4.20 8.47 -16.07
N ASN A 409 5.27 7.77 -15.70
CA ASN A 409 6.10 8.14 -14.55
C ASN A 409 6.63 9.59 -14.61
N SER A 410 6.72 10.20 -15.81
CA SER A 410 7.11 11.60 -15.92
C SER A 410 6.11 12.56 -15.26
N THR A 411 4.80 12.24 -15.24
CA THR A 411 3.76 13.05 -14.57
C THR A 411 3.90 13.08 -13.06
N VAL A 412 4.65 12.13 -12.50
CA VAL A 412 4.90 12.06 -11.05
C VAL A 412 6.29 12.61 -10.73
N ASN A 413 7.27 12.45 -11.62
CA ASN A 413 8.68 12.77 -11.36
C ASN A 413 9.13 14.16 -11.83
N VAL A 414 8.37 14.84 -12.70
CA VAL A 414 8.77 16.10 -13.32
C VAL A 414 7.80 17.22 -12.92
N PRO A 415 8.28 18.45 -12.65
CA PRO A 415 7.41 19.58 -12.37
C PRO A 415 6.36 19.81 -13.47
N PHE A 416 5.17 20.28 -13.05
CA PHE A 416 3.99 20.54 -13.86
C PHE A 416 4.29 21.15 -15.25
N TYR A 417 3.45 20.84 -16.23
CA TYR A 417 3.43 21.36 -17.62
C TYR A 417 4.53 20.88 -18.58
N ALA A 418 5.57 20.19 -18.10
CA ALA A 418 6.63 19.63 -18.94
C ALA A 418 6.56 18.09 -19.08
N ALA A 419 5.58 17.47 -18.43
CA ALA A 419 5.45 16.03 -18.29
C ALA A 419 4.06 15.54 -18.73
N GLY A 420 3.93 14.22 -18.93
CA GLY A 420 2.71 13.59 -19.42
C GLY A 420 2.70 13.47 -20.94
N GLN A 421 2.83 12.24 -21.42
CA GLN A 421 2.85 11.91 -22.84
C GLN A 421 1.80 10.86 -23.20
N LYS A 422 0.84 10.61 -22.30
CA LYS A 422 -0.16 9.57 -22.46
C LYS A 422 -1.51 10.14 -22.82
N MET A 423 -2.47 9.23 -22.94
CA MET A 423 -3.77 9.51 -23.55
C MET A 423 -4.52 10.62 -22.82
N MET A 424 -4.42 10.68 -21.49
CA MET A 424 -5.15 11.66 -20.67
C MET A 424 -4.59 13.07 -20.87
N THR A 425 -3.32 13.30 -20.53
CA THR A 425 -2.69 14.62 -20.63
C THR A 425 -2.74 15.15 -22.06
N LYS A 426 -2.44 14.32 -23.07
CA LYS A 426 -2.46 14.75 -24.48
C LYS A 426 -3.85 15.17 -24.96
N THR A 427 -4.90 14.50 -24.51
CA THR A 427 -6.28 14.84 -24.91
C THR A 427 -6.67 16.18 -24.31
N PHE A 428 -6.41 16.38 -23.01
CA PHE A 428 -6.73 17.63 -22.31
C PHE A 428 -5.90 18.82 -22.79
N GLU A 429 -4.60 18.65 -23.04
CA GLU A 429 -3.75 19.69 -23.65
C GLU A 429 -4.31 20.16 -24.98
N LYS A 430 -4.75 19.22 -25.82
CA LYS A 430 -5.33 19.52 -27.12
C LYS A 430 -6.69 20.20 -27.01
N ILE A 431 -7.57 19.75 -26.10
CA ILE A 431 -8.86 20.41 -25.83
C ILE A 431 -8.62 21.85 -25.36
N ALA A 432 -7.74 22.04 -24.38
CA ALA A 432 -7.39 23.37 -23.87
C ALA A 432 -6.80 24.28 -24.96
N TYR A 433 -5.95 23.74 -25.84
CA TYR A 433 -5.44 24.48 -26.99
C TYR A 433 -6.56 24.94 -27.94
N GLN A 434 -7.52 24.06 -28.26
CA GLN A 434 -8.68 24.43 -29.08
C GLN A 434 -9.52 25.50 -28.39
N TYR A 435 -9.75 25.33 -27.08
CA TYR A 435 -10.53 26.25 -26.24
C TYR A 435 -9.94 27.66 -26.20
N GLU A 436 -8.63 27.79 -25.98
CA GLU A 436 -7.97 29.09 -25.90
C GLU A 436 -7.72 29.73 -27.27
N TYR A 437 -7.25 28.96 -28.26
CA TYR A 437 -6.66 29.52 -29.48
C TYR A 437 -7.53 29.38 -30.74
N VAL A 438 -8.47 28.45 -30.78
CA VAL A 438 -9.26 28.15 -32.00
C VAL A 438 -10.71 28.57 -31.85
N PHE A 439 -11.33 28.26 -30.72
CA PHE A 439 -12.75 28.49 -30.48
C PHE A 439 -13.06 29.61 -29.47
N ASP A 440 -12.03 30.34 -29.01
CA ASP A 440 -12.17 31.58 -28.22
C ASP A 440 -13.12 31.44 -27.02
N GLY A 441 -12.96 30.35 -26.26
CA GLY A 441 -13.76 30.06 -25.06
C GLY A 441 -15.04 29.24 -25.29
N ASP A 442 -15.28 28.71 -26.48
CA ASP A 442 -16.34 27.73 -26.73
C ASP A 442 -15.84 26.30 -26.43
N LEU A 443 -16.23 25.78 -25.26
CA LEU A 443 -15.84 24.45 -24.78
C LEU A 443 -16.54 23.33 -25.54
N GLU A 444 -17.81 23.49 -25.90
CA GLU A 444 -18.58 22.49 -26.66
C GLU A 444 -17.88 22.18 -27.98
N SER A 445 -17.54 23.22 -28.74
CA SER A 445 -16.80 23.07 -30.00
C SER A 445 -15.41 22.46 -29.78
N SER A 446 -14.72 22.85 -28.70
CA SER A 446 -13.37 22.34 -28.40
C SER A 446 -13.35 20.85 -28.04
N VAL A 447 -14.31 20.41 -27.23
CA VAL A 447 -14.47 19.00 -26.84
C VAL A 447 -14.93 18.16 -28.02
N SER A 448 -15.82 18.68 -28.88
CA SER A 448 -16.32 17.93 -30.04
C SER A 448 -15.22 17.48 -31.02
N VAL A 449 -14.09 18.19 -31.08
CA VAL A 449 -12.93 17.81 -31.91
C VAL A 449 -12.24 16.54 -31.39
N TYR A 450 -12.35 16.26 -30.09
CA TYR A 450 -11.68 15.15 -29.40
C TYR A 450 -12.68 14.22 -28.69
N GLU A 451 -13.93 14.20 -29.14
CA GLU A 451 -14.97 13.32 -28.58
C GLU A 451 -14.58 11.84 -28.69
N GLU A 452 -13.96 11.42 -29.81
CA GLU A 452 -13.48 10.05 -29.98
C GLU A 452 -12.37 9.69 -28.96
N ASP A 453 -11.41 10.59 -28.72
CA ASP A 453 -10.35 10.40 -27.72
C ASP A 453 -10.96 10.26 -26.30
N LEU A 454 -11.95 11.10 -25.96
CA LEU A 454 -12.66 11.00 -24.69
C LEU A 454 -13.47 9.70 -24.56
N VAL A 455 -14.15 9.25 -25.62
CA VAL A 455 -14.87 7.97 -25.64
C VAL A 455 -13.91 6.79 -25.44
N GLU A 456 -12.71 6.84 -26.03
CA GLU A 456 -11.67 5.83 -25.84
C GLU A 456 -11.20 5.80 -24.37
N ILE A 457 -10.92 6.98 -23.78
CA ILE A 457 -10.58 7.11 -22.35
C ILE A 457 -11.68 6.49 -21.47
N GLN A 458 -12.94 6.84 -21.72
CA GLN A 458 -14.09 6.30 -20.96
C GLN A 458 -14.20 4.78 -21.06
N SER A 459 -13.95 4.21 -22.24
CA SER A 459 -13.95 2.78 -22.47
C SER A 459 -12.89 2.08 -21.63
N HIS A 460 -11.67 2.63 -21.57
CA HIS A 460 -10.58 2.07 -20.77
C HIS A 460 -10.84 2.18 -19.26
N LEU A 461 -11.33 3.32 -18.78
CA LEU A 461 -11.74 3.47 -17.38
C LEU A 461 -12.84 2.47 -16.98
N THR A 462 -13.82 2.25 -17.87
CA THR A 462 -14.87 1.25 -17.65
C THR A 462 -14.32 -0.18 -17.63
N ALA A 463 -13.34 -0.48 -18.47
CA ALA A 463 -12.70 -1.79 -18.49
C ALA A 463 -11.87 -2.06 -17.23
N ILE A 464 -11.16 -1.05 -16.71
CA ILE A 464 -10.50 -1.12 -15.38
C ILE A 464 -11.52 -1.45 -14.30
N ALA A 465 -12.65 -0.73 -14.26
CA ALA A 465 -13.71 -0.98 -13.29
C ALA A 465 -14.26 -2.41 -13.34
N ASN A 466 -14.47 -2.94 -14.55
CA ASN A 466 -14.98 -4.30 -14.73
C ASN A 466 -13.97 -5.36 -14.27
N ALA A 467 -12.68 -5.15 -14.55
CA ALA A 467 -11.62 -6.04 -14.07
C ALA A 467 -11.50 -6.01 -12.53
N TRP A 468 -11.68 -4.84 -11.90
CA TRP A 468 -11.72 -4.73 -10.44
C TRP A 468 -12.89 -5.51 -9.82
N ASP A 469 -14.09 -5.42 -10.40
CA ASP A 469 -15.24 -6.21 -9.93
C ASP A 469 -15.00 -7.72 -10.12
N ALA A 470 -14.44 -8.13 -11.27
CA ALA A 470 -14.11 -9.53 -11.53
C ALA A 470 -13.05 -10.09 -10.57
N ALA A 471 -12.02 -9.30 -10.27
CA ALA A 471 -11.00 -9.63 -9.28
C ALA A 471 -11.63 -9.75 -7.88
N ALA A 472 -12.48 -8.81 -7.47
CA ALA A 472 -13.19 -8.89 -6.19
C ALA A 472 -14.03 -10.17 -6.08
N ASP A 473 -14.77 -10.51 -7.14
CA ASP A 473 -15.57 -11.74 -7.20
C ASP A 473 -14.68 -13.00 -7.11
N ALA A 474 -13.50 -12.99 -7.74
CA ALA A 474 -12.54 -14.09 -7.68
C ALA A 474 -11.92 -14.26 -6.28
N LEU A 475 -11.54 -13.15 -5.63
CA LEU A 475 -11.02 -13.16 -4.26
C LEU A 475 -12.08 -13.64 -3.27
N GLU A 476 -13.33 -13.20 -3.42
CA GLU A 476 -14.44 -13.67 -2.58
C GLU A 476 -14.68 -15.18 -2.76
N ARG A 477 -14.62 -15.70 -4.00
CA ARG A 477 -14.69 -17.15 -4.25
C ARG A 477 -13.54 -17.90 -3.59
N ALA A 478 -12.31 -17.40 -3.70
CA ALA A 478 -11.15 -17.99 -3.06
C ALA A 478 -11.36 -18.09 -1.55
N LEU A 479 -11.85 -17.01 -0.92
CA LEU A 479 -12.16 -16.96 0.50
C LEU A 479 -13.25 -17.98 0.91
N GLN A 480 -14.36 -18.05 0.16
CA GLN A 480 -15.44 -19.00 0.41
C GLN A 480 -14.98 -20.46 0.24
N SER A 481 -14.03 -20.72 -0.68
CA SER A 481 -13.48 -22.05 -0.93
C SER A 481 -12.44 -22.50 0.10
N GLY A 482 -11.72 -21.54 0.71
CA GLY A 482 -10.76 -21.76 1.80
C GLY A 482 -11.43 -22.17 3.12
N GLY A 483 -12.74 -21.93 3.25
CA GLY A 483 -13.58 -22.40 4.35
C GLY A 483 -13.80 -23.92 4.34
N THR A 484 -12.80 -24.69 4.80
CA THR A 484 -12.89 -26.10 5.21
C THR A 484 -13.79 -27.01 4.34
N LEU A 485 -13.41 -27.27 3.09
CA LEU A 485 -13.62 -28.61 2.57
C LEU A 485 -12.65 -29.54 3.29
N ILE A 486 -13.03 -30.05 4.47
CA ILE A 486 -12.47 -31.34 4.92
C ILE A 486 -12.67 -32.27 3.72
N PRO A 487 -11.61 -32.79 3.07
CA PRO A 487 -11.83 -33.62 1.91
C PRO A 487 -12.51 -34.90 2.39
N ILE A 488 -13.83 -34.99 2.19
CA ILE A 488 -14.63 -36.22 2.23
C ILE A 488 -14.08 -37.26 1.21
N VAL A 489 -13.11 -36.85 0.38
CA VAL A 489 -12.29 -37.72 -0.46
C VAL A 489 -11.43 -38.70 0.38
N ALA A 490 -11.00 -38.33 1.60
CA ALA A 490 -10.30 -39.27 2.48
C ALA A 490 -11.24 -40.34 3.07
N SER A 491 -12.51 -40.03 3.34
CA SER A 491 -13.44 -41.02 3.88
C SER A 491 -13.96 -41.98 2.81
N SER A 492 -14.18 -41.54 1.57
CA SER A 492 -14.62 -42.42 0.48
C SER A 492 -13.53 -43.40 0.01
N SER A 493 -12.27 -42.98 -0.05
CA SER A 493 -11.14 -43.85 -0.41
C SER A 493 -10.78 -44.84 0.72
N ILE A 494 -10.84 -44.42 1.99
CA ILE A 494 -10.66 -45.33 3.13
C ILE A 494 -11.80 -46.35 3.23
N ILE A 495 -13.06 -45.94 3.00
CA ILE A 495 -14.20 -46.87 2.96
C ILE A 495 -14.08 -47.85 1.78
N GLY A 496 -13.67 -47.39 0.60
CA GLY A 496 -13.42 -48.26 -0.57
C GLY A 496 -12.34 -49.30 -0.30
N ILE A 497 -11.24 -48.91 0.34
CA ILE A 497 -10.15 -49.82 0.74
C ILE A 497 -10.61 -50.80 1.82
N LEU A 498 -11.38 -50.34 2.82
CA LEU A 498 -11.97 -51.22 3.85
C LEU A 498 -12.93 -52.26 3.26
N VAL A 499 -13.80 -51.86 2.33
CA VAL A 499 -14.71 -52.78 1.63
C VAL A 499 -13.93 -53.80 0.80
N LEU A 500 -12.90 -53.37 0.07
CA LEU A 500 -12.03 -54.28 -0.68
C LEU A 500 -11.31 -55.28 0.23
N VAL A 501 -10.77 -54.83 1.37
CA VAL A 501 -10.11 -55.70 2.36
C VAL A 501 -11.09 -56.70 2.98
N ILE A 502 -12.30 -56.27 3.34
CA ILE A 502 -13.35 -57.15 3.89
C ILE A 502 -13.80 -58.19 2.86
N VAL A 503 -14.01 -57.79 1.60
CA VAL A 503 -14.40 -58.70 0.51
C VAL A 503 -13.30 -59.73 0.23
N PHE A 504 -12.04 -59.30 0.17
CA PHE A 504 -10.92 -60.21 -0.08
C PHE A 504 -10.66 -61.17 1.10
N THR A 505 -10.81 -60.71 2.34
CA THR A 505 -10.65 -61.58 3.53
C THR A 505 -11.82 -62.57 3.68
N ARG A 506 -13.05 -62.19 3.33
CA ARG A 506 -14.20 -63.12 3.28
C ARG A 506 -14.11 -64.16 2.15
N ARG A 507 -13.65 -63.79 0.96
CA ARG A 507 -13.46 -64.74 -0.15
C ARG A 507 -12.36 -65.77 0.11
N ARG A 508 -11.35 -65.42 0.91
CA ARG A 508 -10.22 -66.31 1.23
C ARG A 508 -10.46 -67.21 2.45
N SER A 509 -11.54 -66.98 3.21
CA SER A 509 -11.99 -67.85 4.30
C SER A 509 -13.07 -68.85 3.86
N SER A 510 -13.51 -68.75 2.60
CA SER A 510 -14.47 -69.64 1.95
C SER A 510 -13.86 -70.52 0.84
N MET A 511 -12.52 -70.47 0.69
CA MET A 511 -11.69 -71.48 0.02
C MET A 511 -10.74 -72.06 1.06
#